data_AF-A0AAV4CNE2-F1
#
_entry.id   AF-A0AAV4CNE2-F1
#
_cell.length_a   1.000
_cell.length_b   1.000
_cell.length_c   1.000
_cell.angle_alpha   90.00
_cell.angle_beta   90.00
_cell.angle_gamma   90.00
#
_symmetry.space_group_name_H-M   'P 1'
#
loop_
_entity.id
_entity.type
_entity.pdbx_description
1 polymer ?
#
loop_
_entity_poly.entity_id
_entity_poly.type
_entity_poly.pdbx_seq_one_letter_code
_entity_poly.pdbx_strand_id
1 'polypeptide(L)'
;MDYIVVSDKASVLHGEDNASMTREDGSLAGDRVESYTGCDIDTSSTCLSGSWRSDVEVDMPSASEPSASRIFQVNEALDMSLSASLDGQIFSAGIDEESILQAVVFIEDAFNYRSIDHKVSTEELNLYRVYKSRSVHIIRVFVITLLHLLAFVEYPSSLTVSSDPRYRSERVGLPCWLTQSTELLCLALLLVDNIIRVHLMGVRYFVQQKWDILSVIAVLISFVDWCVSFSMGCREFIRFRRILRPYFLMQNSSLMKKIVRCLRMTMPEVISVLLLLFFHLYIFTLLGMLMFPELQIFSGNSTSSGGTDQEDKEGSTYFKNLLDSFISLLVLLTTANNPDVTLPAYSQNRFAAIFFILYLMIEFHAEQFDEATCGCQSSI
;
A
#
# COMPACT_ATOMS: atom_id res chain seq x y z
N MET A 1 21.87 -11.99 -25.67
CA MET A 1 21.55 -11.06 -24.56
C MET A 1 20.05 -11.11 -24.47
N ASP A 2 19.55 -12.21 -23.92
CA ASP A 2 18.23 -12.73 -24.26
C ASP A 2 17.32 -12.48 -23.06
N TYR A 3 16.32 -11.64 -23.27
CA TYR A 3 15.27 -11.38 -22.31
C TYR A 3 14.11 -12.29 -22.65
N ILE A 4 13.65 -13.10 -21.70
CA ILE A 4 12.36 -13.77 -21.81
C ILE A 4 11.32 -12.75 -21.36
N VAL A 5 10.58 -12.21 -22.32
CA VAL A 5 9.42 -11.36 -22.06
C VAL A 5 8.21 -12.27 -21.86
N VAL A 6 7.86 -12.58 -20.61
CA VAL A 6 6.55 -13.15 -20.31
C VAL A 6 5.58 -11.98 -20.21
N SER A 7 4.95 -11.66 -21.34
CA SER A 7 3.82 -10.74 -21.39
C SER A 7 2.60 -11.46 -20.84
N ASP A 8 1.94 -10.88 -19.83
CA ASP A 8 0.66 -11.35 -19.30
C ASP A 8 -0.41 -11.33 -20.42
N LYS A 9 -0.53 -12.44 -21.13
CA LYS A 9 -1.71 -12.83 -21.88
C LYS A 9 -2.01 -14.27 -21.51
N ALA A 10 -2.98 -14.45 -20.61
CA ALA A 10 -3.60 -15.73 -20.37
C ALA A 10 -4.32 -16.17 -21.65
N SER A 11 -3.70 -17.08 -22.41
CA SER A 11 -4.36 -17.83 -23.48
C SER A 11 -4.38 -19.30 -23.08
N VAL A 12 -5.58 -19.77 -22.74
CA VAL A 12 -5.92 -21.18 -22.56
C VAL A 12 -5.64 -21.91 -23.88
N LEU A 13 -4.76 -22.92 -23.86
CA LEU A 13 -4.61 -23.88 -24.94
C LEU A 13 -4.92 -25.27 -24.42
N HIS A 14 -6.07 -25.79 -24.86
CA HIS A 14 -6.39 -27.20 -24.86
C HIS A 14 -5.43 -27.92 -25.82
N GLY A 15 -4.72 -28.93 -25.33
CA GLY A 15 -4.04 -29.91 -26.17
C GLY A 15 -5.01 -31.05 -26.49
N GLU A 16 -5.31 -31.25 -27.77
CA GLU A 16 -5.79 -32.52 -28.31
C GLU A 16 -4.59 -33.27 -28.89
N ASP A 17 -4.44 -34.51 -28.43
CA ASP A 17 -3.54 -35.50 -28.99
C ASP A 17 -3.92 -35.84 -30.44
N ASN A 18 -2.94 -35.96 -31.33
CA ASN A 18 -2.94 -37.04 -32.33
C ASN A 18 -1.57 -37.22 -32.99
N ALA A 19 -1.15 -38.47 -33.00
CA ALA A 19 0.05 -38.98 -33.65
C ALA A 19 -0.20 -39.31 -35.13
N SER A 20 0.71 -38.95 -36.03
CA SER A 20 1.06 -39.79 -37.20
C SER A 20 2.32 -39.33 -37.93
N MET A 21 3.23 -40.29 -38.04
CA MET A 21 4.38 -40.51 -38.93
C MET A 21 4.21 -40.03 -40.39
N THR A 22 5.21 -39.32 -40.97
CA THR A 22 6.05 -39.72 -42.15
C THR A 22 6.90 -38.56 -42.75
N ARG A 23 8.23 -38.79 -42.76
CA ARG A 23 9.29 -38.55 -43.78
C ARG A 23 9.17 -37.57 -44.99
N GLU A 24 10.32 -36.92 -45.24
CA GLU A 24 10.98 -36.41 -46.48
C GLU A 24 10.83 -34.94 -46.96
N ASP A 25 12.01 -34.29 -47.02
CA ASP A 25 12.61 -33.38 -48.02
C ASP A 25 11.97 -32.05 -48.47
N GLY A 26 12.80 -30.99 -48.46
CA GLY A 26 12.87 -30.03 -49.58
C GLY A 26 12.51 -28.56 -49.33
N SER A 27 13.55 -27.73 -49.15
CA SER A 27 13.86 -26.48 -49.89
C SER A 27 12.79 -25.43 -50.28
N LEU A 28 13.13 -24.17 -49.95
CA LEU A 28 12.90 -22.89 -50.68
C LEU A 28 11.57 -22.10 -50.58
N ALA A 29 11.75 -20.87 -50.07
CA ALA A 29 11.31 -19.56 -50.61
C ALA A 29 9.82 -19.11 -50.58
N GLY A 30 9.61 -17.88 -50.10
CA GLY A 30 8.76 -16.88 -50.79
C GLY A 30 7.50 -16.36 -50.08
N ASP A 31 7.51 -15.05 -49.83
CA ASP A 31 6.40 -14.06 -49.92
C ASP A 31 5.22 -13.98 -48.91
N ARG A 32 5.27 -12.89 -48.12
CA ARG A 32 4.41 -11.68 -48.14
C ARG A 32 2.85 -11.81 -48.06
N VAL A 33 2.33 -11.31 -46.92
CA VAL A 33 1.15 -10.43 -46.68
C VAL A 33 -0.25 -10.93 -47.11
N GLU A 34 -1.19 -11.04 -46.16
CA GLU A 34 -2.41 -10.21 -46.09
C GLU A 34 -3.26 -10.50 -44.84
N SER A 35 -3.89 -9.44 -44.36
CA SER A 35 -4.75 -9.27 -43.19
C SER A 35 -6.23 -9.49 -43.55
N TYR A 36 -7.02 -10.14 -42.68
CA TYR A 36 -8.50 -10.09 -42.72
C TYR A 36 -9.15 -10.06 -41.32
N THR A 37 -9.84 -8.94 -41.08
CA THR A 37 -11.16 -8.70 -40.43
C THR A 37 -11.87 -9.76 -39.57
N GLY A 38 -12.17 -9.32 -38.34
CA GLY A 38 -13.45 -9.35 -37.56
C GLY A 38 -14.57 -10.36 -37.82
N CYS A 39 -15.18 -10.82 -36.71
CA CYS A 39 -16.58 -11.22 -36.59
C CYS A 39 -17.08 -11.02 -35.14
N ASP A 40 -18.06 -10.13 -34.96
CA ASP A 40 -19.03 -10.14 -33.87
C ASP A 40 -20.16 -11.14 -34.21
N ILE A 41 -20.79 -11.77 -33.21
CA ILE A 41 -22.22 -12.15 -33.16
C ILE A 41 -22.60 -12.60 -31.74
N ASP A 42 -23.67 -12.00 -31.23
CA ASP A 42 -24.42 -12.28 -30.01
C ASP A 42 -25.18 -13.62 -30.02
N THR A 43 -25.61 -14.02 -28.81
CA THR A 43 -26.83 -14.76 -28.40
C THR A 43 -26.73 -16.19 -27.82
N SER A 44 -27.26 -16.27 -26.59
CA SER A 44 -28.11 -17.33 -26.02
C SER A 44 -27.48 -18.49 -25.23
N SER A 45 -27.49 -18.30 -23.90
CA SER A 45 -28.10 -19.19 -22.90
C SER A 45 -28.28 -20.69 -23.23
N THR A 46 -27.54 -21.54 -22.50
CA THR A 46 -28.09 -22.78 -21.92
C THR A 46 -27.21 -23.25 -20.76
N CYS A 47 -27.76 -23.19 -19.55
CA CYS A 47 -27.17 -23.74 -18.33
C CYS A 47 -27.40 -25.26 -18.32
N LEU A 48 -26.34 -26.05 -18.12
CA LEU A 48 -26.45 -27.45 -17.74
C LEU A 48 -25.80 -27.65 -16.37
N SER A 49 -26.66 -27.99 -15.41
CA SER A 49 -26.36 -28.43 -14.06
C SER A 49 -25.62 -29.77 -14.07
N GLY A 50 -24.41 -29.81 -13.50
CA GLY A 50 -23.65 -31.03 -13.24
C GLY A 50 -23.53 -31.29 -11.74
N SER A 51 -24.21 -32.34 -11.29
CA SER A 51 -24.22 -32.88 -9.92
C SER A 51 -22.86 -33.45 -9.51
N TRP A 52 -22.31 -33.00 -8.38
CA TRP A 52 -21.11 -33.61 -7.78
C TRP A 52 -21.53 -34.76 -6.86
N ARG A 53 -21.22 -35.99 -7.30
CA ARG A 53 -21.36 -37.20 -6.49
C ARG A 53 -20.02 -37.46 -5.79
N SER A 54 -19.98 -37.16 -4.50
CA SER A 54 -18.98 -37.66 -3.56
C SER A 54 -19.10 -39.18 -3.46
N ASP A 55 -17.97 -39.90 -3.44
CA ASP A 55 -17.73 -41.16 -2.71
C ASP A 55 -16.45 -41.82 -3.26
N VAL A 56 -15.30 -41.55 -2.64
CA VAL A 56 -14.17 -42.49 -2.61
C VAL A 56 -13.63 -42.47 -1.18
N GLU A 57 -13.98 -43.51 -0.44
CA GLU A 57 -13.51 -43.83 0.90
C GLU A 57 -12.16 -44.56 0.76
N VAL A 58 -11.10 -44.02 1.39
CA VAL A 58 -9.79 -44.67 1.51
C VAL A 58 -9.48 -44.83 2.99
N ASP A 59 -9.47 -46.08 3.45
CA ASP A 59 -9.09 -46.48 4.82
C ASP A 59 -7.67 -46.02 5.18
N MET A 60 -7.53 -45.35 6.34
CA MET A 60 -6.24 -45.05 6.95
C MET A 60 -5.79 -46.20 7.88
N PRO A 61 -4.56 -46.71 7.76
CA PRO A 61 -3.98 -47.55 8.81
C PRO A 61 -3.43 -46.65 9.94
N SER A 62 -3.72 -47.03 11.18
CA SER A 62 -3.17 -46.43 12.39
C SER A 62 -1.64 -46.62 12.45
N ALA A 63 -0.88 -45.52 12.37
CA ALA A 63 0.56 -45.52 12.54
C ALA A 63 0.93 -45.06 13.96
N SER A 64 1.54 -45.96 14.73
CA SER A 64 2.27 -45.66 15.95
C SER A 64 3.50 -44.79 15.62
N GLU A 65 3.69 -43.69 16.35
CA GLU A 65 4.80 -42.74 16.19
C GLU A 65 6.19 -43.41 16.33
N PRO A 66 7.08 -43.28 15.34
CA PRO A 66 8.50 -43.53 15.54
C PRO A 66 9.21 -42.25 16.00
N SER A 67 10.13 -42.40 16.95
CA SER A 67 10.92 -41.32 17.55
C SER A 67 11.71 -40.49 16.50
N ALA A 68 11.62 -39.16 16.61
CA ALA A 68 12.20 -38.15 15.71
C ALA A 68 13.69 -38.30 15.38
N SER A 69 14.48 -38.99 16.20
CA SER A 69 15.91 -39.22 15.97
C SER A 69 16.21 -40.20 14.83
N ARG A 70 15.31 -41.14 14.52
CA ARG A 70 15.51 -42.08 13.40
C ARG A 70 15.12 -41.47 12.05
N ILE A 71 14.13 -40.59 12.02
CA ILE A 71 13.71 -39.88 10.79
C ILE A 71 14.84 -38.97 10.29
N PHE A 72 15.55 -38.32 11.21
CA PHE A 72 16.66 -37.42 10.85
C PHE A 72 17.84 -38.17 10.22
N GLN A 73 18.25 -39.32 10.77
CA GLN A 73 19.37 -40.12 10.22
C GLN A 73 19.03 -40.81 8.90
N VAL A 74 17.78 -41.24 8.71
CA VAL A 74 17.34 -41.91 7.47
C VAL A 74 17.25 -40.90 6.32
N ASN A 75 16.77 -39.68 6.57
CA ASN A 75 16.73 -38.62 5.57
C ASN A 75 18.12 -38.17 5.13
N GLU A 76 19.10 -38.09 6.05
CA GLU A 76 20.47 -37.68 5.73
C GLU A 76 21.23 -38.73 4.90
N ALA A 77 20.97 -40.02 5.15
CA ALA A 77 21.55 -41.12 4.36
C ALA A 77 20.87 -41.36 3.00
N LEU A 78 19.55 -41.11 2.90
CA LEU A 78 18.81 -41.13 1.63
C LEU A 78 19.17 -39.92 0.76
N ASP A 79 19.34 -38.72 1.31
CA ASP A 79 19.78 -37.55 0.55
C ASP A 79 21.18 -37.76 -0.05
N MET A 80 22.09 -38.35 0.71
CA MET A 80 23.49 -38.56 0.31
C MET A 80 23.66 -39.70 -0.72
N SER A 81 22.73 -40.65 -0.78
CA SER A 81 22.73 -41.74 -1.78
C SER A 81 21.95 -41.37 -3.04
N LEU A 82 20.88 -40.57 -2.90
CA LEU A 82 20.12 -40.03 -4.01
C LEU A 82 20.91 -38.95 -4.77
N SER A 83 21.66 -38.10 -4.06
CA SER A 83 22.55 -37.10 -4.68
C SER A 83 23.66 -37.74 -5.52
N ALA A 84 24.31 -38.79 -5.00
CA ALA A 84 25.36 -39.50 -5.72
C ALA A 84 24.85 -40.26 -6.97
N SER A 85 23.60 -40.74 -6.93
CA SER A 85 22.95 -41.39 -8.08
C SER A 85 22.43 -40.36 -9.10
N LEU A 86 22.01 -39.17 -8.66
CA LEU A 86 21.61 -38.07 -9.53
C LEU A 86 22.84 -37.49 -10.26
N ASP A 87 23.94 -37.26 -9.54
CA ASP A 87 25.19 -36.71 -10.10
C ASP A 87 25.74 -37.60 -11.21
N GLY A 88 25.63 -38.93 -11.08
CA GLY A 88 26.03 -39.89 -12.11
C GLY A 88 25.13 -39.90 -13.36
N GLN A 89 23.84 -39.58 -13.24
CA GLN A 89 22.90 -39.52 -14.36
C GLN A 89 22.88 -38.15 -15.06
N ILE A 90 23.11 -37.06 -14.32
CA ILE A 90 23.18 -35.69 -14.85
C ILE A 90 24.38 -35.53 -15.80
N PHE A 91 25.52 -36.10 -15.44
CA PHE A 91 26.73 -36.06 -16.28
C PHE A 91 26.57 -36.84 -17.61
N SER A 92 25.72 -37.87 -17.63
CA SER A 92 25.43 -38.69 -18.81
C SER A 92 24.49 -38.02 -19.81
N ALA A 93 23.73 -37.00 -19.40
CA ALA A 93 22.66 -36.41 -20.20
C ALA A 93 23.06 -35.10 -20.91
N GLY A 94 24.28 -34.59 -20.69
CA GLY A 94 24.73 -33.33 -21.28
C GLY A 94 23.89 -32.12 -20.84
N ILE A 95 23.31 -32.18 -19.64
CA ILE A 95 22.50 -31.09 -19.08
C ILE A 95 23.46 -30.05 -18.50
N ASP A 96 23.46 -28.85 -19.07
CA ASP A 96 24.31 -27.75 -18.63
C ASP A 96 23.92 -27.31 -17.21
N GLU A 97 24.90 -27.14 -16.32
CA GLU A 97 24.71 -26.71 -14.93
C GLU A 97 23.91 -25.39 -14.81
N GLU A 98 24.05 -24.51 -15.80
CA GLU A 98 23.28 -23.27 -15.93
C GLU A 98 21.78 -23.52 -16.08
N SER A 99 21.40 -24.50 -16.90
CA SER A 99 19.99 -24.86 -17.13
C SER A 99 19.34 -25.43 -15.87
N ILE A 100 20.11 -26.16 -15.06
CA ILE A 100 19.67 -26.68 -13.75
C ILE A 100 19.45 -25.52 -12.78
N LEU A 101 20.40 -24.59 -12.68
CA LEU A 101 20.28 -23.42 -11.80
C LEU A 101 19.06 -22.56 -12.17
N GLN A 102 18.86 -22.34 -13.46
CA GLN A 102 17.71 -21.60 -13.96
C GLN A 102 16.38 -22.30 -13.61
N ALA A 103 16.29 -23.61 -13.83
CA ALA A 103 15.10 -24.39 -13.50
C ALA A 103 14.78 -24.32 -11.99
N VAL A 104 15.80 -24.45 -11.14
CA VAL A 104 15.64 -24.35 -9.68
C VAL A 104 15.11 -22.98 -9.27
N VAL A 105 15.67 -21.89 -9.80
CA VAL A 105 15.23 -20.53 -9.48
C VAL A 105 13.78 -20.28 -9.92
N PHE A 106 13.39 -20.76 -11.11
CA PHE A 106 12.00 -20.63 -11.59
C PHE A 106 11.00 -21.42 -10.76
N ILE A 107 11.35 -22.64 -10.33
CA ILE A 107 10.50 -23.43 -9.42
C ILE A 107 10.38 -22.74 -8.06
N GLU A 108 11.47 -22.20 -7.52
CA GLU A 108 11.46 -21.47 -6.25
C GLU A 108 10.61 -20.20 -6.33
N ASP A 109 10.69 -19.46 -7.44
CA ASP A 109 9.89 -18.25 -7.64
C ASP A 109 8.40 -18.56 -7.85
N ALA A 110 8.07 -19.67 -8.53
CA ALA A 110 6.70 -20.15 -8.67
C ALA A 110 6.09 -20.51 -7.31
N PHE A 111 6.84 -21.23 -6.45
CA PHE A 111 6.40 -21.56 -5.10
C PHE A 111 6.17 -20.31 -4.23
N ASN A 112 6.98 -19.27 -4.44
CA ASN A 112 6.92 -18.02 -3.67
C ASN A 112 6.06 -16.92 -4.32
N TYR A 113 5.32 -17.22 -5.40
CA TYR A 113 4.47 -16.27 -6.13
C TYR A 113 5.21 -14.99 -6.59
N ARG A 114 6.39 -15.15 -7.18
CA ARG A 114 7.23 -14.05 -7.68
C ARG A 114 7.19 -13.99 -9.21
N SER A 115 7.27 -12.78 -9.76
CA SER A 115 7.40 -12.55 -11.20
C SER A 115 8.84 -12.76 -11.68
N ILE A 116 9.00 -13.21 -12.93
CA ILE A 116 10.30 -13.47 -13.57
C ILE A 116 10.77 -12.18 -14.26
N ASP A 117 11.40 -11.31 -13.48
CA ASP A 117 11.86 -9.97 -13.93
C ASP A 117 13.39 -9.80 -13.83
N HIS A 118 14.12 -10.88 -13.54
CA HIS A 118 15.57 -10.86 -13.36
C HIS A 118 16.30 -11.40 -14.58
N LYS A 119 17.57 -11.02 -14.73
CA LYS A 119 18.43 -11.56 -15.78
C LYS A 119 18.86 -12.99 -15.44
N VAL A 120 19.10 -13.80 -16.48
CA VAL A 120 19.23 -15.26 -16.38
C VAL A 120 20.69 -15.74 -16.37
N SER A 121 21.68 -14.86 -16.24
CA SER A 121 23.08 -15.29 -16.19
C SER A 121 23.39 -16.07 -14.91
N THR A 122 24.29 -17.06 -14.97
CA THR A 122 24.70 -17.89 -13.82
C THR A 122 25.12 -17.08 -12.59
N GLU A 123 25.96 -16.05 -12.75
CA GLU A 123 26.40 -15.19 -11.65
C GLU A 123 25.24 -14.37 -11.06
N GLU A 124 24.35 -13.89 -11.92
CA GLU A 124 23.19 -13.07 -11.55
C GLU A 124 22.14 -13.92 -10.81
N LEU A 125 21.93 -15.18 -11.22
CA LEU A 125 21.06 -16.16 -10.56
C LEU A 125 21.57 -16.54 -9.16
N ASN A 126 22.88 -16.73 -9.02
CA ASN A 126 23.49 -16.98 -7.70
C ASN A 126 23.32 -15.79 -6.76
N LEU A 127 23.56 -14.57 -7.26
CA LEU A 127 23.33 -13.34 -6.49
C LEU A 127 21.84 -13.16 -6.16
N TYR A 128 20.94 -13.49 -7.08
CA TYR A 128 19.49 -13.44 -6.89
C TYR A 128 19.05 -14.36 -5.74
N ARG A 129 19.56 -15.59 -5.70
CA ARG A 129 19.27 -16.55 -4.63
C ARG A 129 19.75 -16.05 -3.27
N VAL A 130 20.95 -15.46 -3.21
CA VAL A 130 21.47 -14.83 -1.97
C VAL A 130 20.60 -13.63 -1.57
N TYR A 131 20.21 -12.77 -2.53
CA TYR A 131 19.38 -11.59 -2.28
C TYR A 131 17.98 -11.94 -1.77
N LYS A 132 17.42 -13.06 -2.23
CA LYS A 132 16.11 -13.58 -1.80
C LYS A 132 16.17 -14.45 -0.55
N SER A 133 17.36 -14.73 -0.03
CA SER A 133 17.52 -15.49 1.21
C SER A 133 16.80 -14.82 2.40
N ARG A 134 16.39 -15.67 3.36
CA ARG A 134 15.72 -15.21 4.59
C ARG A 134 16.55 -14.19 5.37
N SER A 135 17.87 -14.34 5.37
CA SER A 135 18.79 -13.44 6.08
C SER A 135 18.75 -12.02 5.52
N VAL A 136 18.86 -11.86 4.19
CA VAL A 136 18.80 -10.54 3.54
C VAL A 136 17.43 -9.88 3.76
N HIS A 137 16.36 -10.68 3.72
CA HIS A 137 15.01 -10.17 4.04
C HIS A 137 14.92 -9.64 5.49
N ILE A 138 15.42 -10.40 6.47
CA ILE A 138 15.44 -9.97 7.88
C ILE A 138 16.27 -8.69 8.06
N ILE A 139 17.45 -8.61 7.42
CA ILE A 139 18.30 -7.42 7.48
C ILE A 139 17.57 -6.20 6.89
N ARG A 140 16.92 -6.34 5.72
CA ARG A 140 16.17 -5.23 5.11
C ARG A 140 15.05 -4.74 6.02
N VAL A 141 14.26 -5.66 6.58
CA VAL A 141 13.17 -5.32 7.51
C VAL A 141 13.75 -4.63 8.75
N PHE A 142 14.82 -5.17 9.32
CA PHE A 142 15.50 -4.57 10.47
C PHE A 142 15.98 -3.14 10.20
N VAL A 143 16.60 -2.88 9.03
CA VAL A 143 17.04 -1.53 8.64
C VAL A 143 15.86 -0.57 8.53
N ILE A 144 14.77 -0.98 7.90
CA ILE A 144 13.55 -0.16 7.78
C ILE A 144 12.96 0.11 9.17
N THR A 145 12.86 -0.91 10.02
CA THR A 145 12.35 -0.78 11.39
C THR A 145 13.24 0.15 12.21
N LEU A 146 14.57 0.02 12.13
CA LEU A 146 15.52 0.89 12.82
C LEU A 146 15.34 2.36 12.39
N LEU A 147 15.18 2.61 11.09
CA LEU A 147 14.93 3.95 10.54
C LEU A 147 13.63 4.58 11.07
N HIS A 148 12.59 3.78 11.28
CA HIS A 148 11.32 4.24 11.85
C HIS A 148 11.42 4.44 13.37
N LEU A 149 12.11 3.53 14.07
CA LEU A 149 12.32 3.64 15.52
C LEU A 149 13.16 4.87 15.91
N LEU A 150 14.03 5.33 15.01
CA LEU A 150 14.81 6.55 15.21
C LEU A 150 13.92 7.79 15.45
N ALA A 151 12.67 7.78 14.96
CA ALA A 151 11.72 8.88 15.20
C ALA A 151 11.34 9.06 16.68
N PHE A 152 11.39 8.01 17.51
CA PHE A 152 11.13 8.12 18.95
C PHE A 152 12.26 8.84 19.70
N VAL A 153 13.46 8.78 19.13
CA VAL A 153 14.71 9.20 19.73
C VAL A 153 15.10 10.60 19.27
N GLU A 154 14.86 10.92 17.99
CA GLU A 154 15.07 12.23 17.42
C GLU A 154 14.22 13.34 18.05
N TYR A 155 14.67 14.59 17.92
CA TYR A 155 13.91 15.76 18.38
C TYR A 155 12.63 15.97 17.53
N PRO A 156 11.43 16.15 18.13
CA PRO A 156 11.15 16.14 19.57
C PRO A 156 11.10 14.70 20.13
N SER A 157 11.98 14.39 21.08
CA SER A 157 12.11 13.04 21.63
C SER A 157 10.86 12.63 22.42
N SER A 158 10.47 11.36 22.28
CA SER A 158 9.32 10.74 22.97
C SER A 158 9.70 10.13 24.33
N LEU A 159 10.99 10.16 24.67
CA LEU A 159 11.55 9.64 25.92
C LEU A 159 11.26 10.59 27.09
N THR A 160 9.99 10.69 27.47
CA THR A 160 9.50 11.45 28.63
C THR A 160 8.52 10.61 29.44
N VAL A 161 8.55 10.75 30.76
CA VAL A 161 7.65 10.01 31.67
C VAL A 161 6.17 10.34 31.45
N SER A 162 5.88 11.60 31.11
CA SER A 162 4.52 12.08 30.83
C SER A 162 4.48 12.94 29.58
N SER A 163 3.44 12.75 28.76
CA SER A 163 3.15 13.57 27.58
C SER A 163 2.41 14.87 27.92
N ASP A 164 1.88 15.01 29.14
CA ASP A 164 1.13 16.21 29.57
C ASP A 164 2.08 17.42 29.67
N PRO A 165 1.88 18.48 28.86
CA PRO A 165 2.71 19.69 28.91
C PRO A 165 2.86 20.30 30.30
N ARG A 166 1.89 20.10 31.20
CA ARG A 166 1.90 20.62 32.57
C ARG A 166 2.89 19.92 33.50
N TYR A 167 3.12 18.62 33.29
CA TYR A 167 3.97 17.78 34.16
C TYR A 167 5.18 17.20 33.41
N ARG A 168 5.46 17.67 32.20
CA ARG A 168 6.47 17.12 31.32
C ARG A 168 7.88 17.49 31.80
N SER A 169 8.66 16.49 32.16
CA SER A 169 10.11 16.61 32.40
C SER A 169 10.86 17.07 31.13
N GLU A 170 12.06 17.60 31.31
CA GLU A 170 12.95 17.98 30.20
C GLU A 170 13.18 16.79 29.25
N ARG A 171 13.19 17.06 27.93
CA ARG A 171 13.37 16.00 26.93
C ARG A 171 14.83 15.57 26.92
N VAL A 172 15.08 14.27 27.06
CA VAL A 172 16.42 13.71 26.88
C VAL A 172 16.80 13.84 25.41
N GLY A 173 17.72 14.76 25.11
CA GLY A 173 18.28 14.94 23.77
C GLY A 173 19.53 14.10 23.60
N LEU A 174 19.56 13.24 22.58
CA LEU A 174 20.80 12.57 22.19
C LEU A 174 21.69 13.51 21.38
N PRO A 175 23.01 13.32 21.46
CA PRO A 175 23.97 14.00 20.59
C PRO A 175 23.58 13.87 19.12
N CYS A 176 23.64 14.99 18.40
CA CYS A 176 23.20 15.08 17.01
C CYS A 176 23.92 14.08 16.09
N TRP A 177 25.21 13.86 16.31
CA TRP A 177 26.03 12.96 15.53
C TRP A 177 25.54 11.51 15.60
N LEU A 178 25.03 11.05 16.75
CA LEU A 178 24.53 9.68 16.89
C LEU A 178 23.32 9.45 15.98
N THR A 179 22.31 10.30 16.07
CA THR A 179 21.10 10.16 15.24
C THR A 179 21.40 10.32 13.76
N GLN A 180 22.29 11.26 13.42
CA GLN A 180 22.67 11.56 12.04
C GLN A 180 23.50 10.41 11.43
N SER A 181 24.40 9.80 12.20
CA SER A 181 25.20 8.65 11.76
C SER A 181 24.34 7.40 11.59
N THR A 182 23.41 7.13 12.52
CA THR A 182 22.49 5.99 12.37
C THR A 182 21.57 6.15 11.16
N GLU A 183 21.07 7.38 10.92
CA GLU A 183 20.25 7.66 9.74
C GLU A 183 21.04 7.47 8.44
N LEU A 184 22.28 7.98 8.37
CA LEU A 184 23.16 7.78 7.22
C LEU A 184 23.41 6.30 6.95
N LEU A 185 23.69 5.51 7.99
CA LEU A 185 23.93 4.08 7.87
C LEU A 185 22.70 3.37 7.29
N CYS A 186 21.50 3.66 7.78
CA CYS A 186 20.26 3.11 7.24
C CYS A 186 20.05 3.51 5.77
N LEU A 187 20.25 4.79 5.44
CA LEU A 187 20.10 5.29 4.06
C LEU A 187 21.13 4.66 3.11
N ALA A 188 22.36 4.46 3.56
CA ALA A 188 23.40 3.79 2.78
C ALA A 188 23.05 2.32 2.51
N LEU A 189 22.56 1.59 3.51
CA LEU A 189 22.10 0.21 3.33
C LEU A 189 20.90 0.11 2.37
N LEU A 190 19.96 1.06 2.45
CA LEU A 190 18.85 1.15 1.50
C LEU A 190 19.32 1.51 0.09
N LEU A 191 20.32 2.39 -0.05
CA LEU A 191 20.91 2.72 -1.34
C LEU A 191 21.56 1.48 -1.97
N VAL A 192 22.34 0.72 -1.19
CA VAL A 192 22.96 -0.54 -1.64
C VAL A 192 21.89 -1.55 -2.06
N ASP A 193 20.80 -1.69 -1.30
CA ASP A 193 19.68 -2.58 -1.69
C ASP A 193 19.07 -2.19 -3.05
N ASN A 194 18.87 -0.88 -3.29
CA ASN A 194 18.38 -0.39 -4.58
C ASN A 194 19.40 -0.63 -5.72
N ILE A 195 20.70 -0.47 -5.47
CA ILE A 195 21.75 -0.76 -6.46
C ILE A 195 21.75 -2.25 -6.85
N ILE A 196 21.67 -3.15 -5.85
CA ILE A 196 21.58 -4.59 -6.09
C ILE A 196 20.31 -4.92 -6.92
N ARG A 197 19.17 -4.29 -6.61
CA ARG A 197 17.94 -4.46 -7.40
C ARG A 197 18.09 -4.03 -8.85
N VAL A 198 18.68 -2.86 -9.10
CA VAL A 198 18.94 -2.36 -10.46
C VAL A 198 19.84 -3.31 -11.23
N HIS A 199 20.86 -3.86 -10.56
CA HIS A 199 21.78 -4.82 -11.17
C HIS A 199 21.08 -6.13 -11.56
N LEU A 200 20.26 -6.70 -10.65
CA LEU A 200 19.53 -7.96 -10.84
C LEU A 200 18.43 -7.88 -11.92
N MET A 201 17.64 -6.81 -11.94
CA MET A 201 16.54 -6.62 -12.92
C MET A 201 17.03 -6.07 -14.26
N GLY A 202 18.17 -5.36 -14.26
CA GLY A 202 18.65 -4.59 -15.40
C GLY A 202 18.01 -3.21 -15.49
N VAL A 203 18.79 -2.25 -16.00
CA VAL A 203 18.46 -0.81 -16.00
C VAL A 203 17.18 -0.50 -16.79
N ARG A 204 16.98 -1.14 -17.95
CA ARG A 204 15.84 -0.86 -18.83
C ARG A 204 14.51 -1.24 -18.19
N TYR A 205 14.45 -2.42 -17.59
CA TYR A 205 13.25 -2.89 -16.91
C TYR A 205 12.99 -2.09 -15.63
N PHE A 206 14.04 -1.82 -14.86
CA PHE A 206 13.95 -1.02 -13.63
C PHE A 206 13.34 0.37 -13.88
N VAL A 207 13.72 1.03 -14.98
CA VAL A 207 13.20 2.37 -15.35
C VAL A 207 11.74 2.32 -15.86
N GLN A 208 11.19 1.15 -16.16
CA GLN A 208 9.76 1.04 -16.49
C GLN A 208 8.90 0.90 -15.21
N GLN A 209 9.49 0.38 -14.13
CA GLN A 209 8.78 0.18 -12.86
C GLN A 209 8.74 1.47 -12.03
N LYS A 210 7.58 2.13 -12.05
CA LYS A 210 7.34 3.42 -11.35
C LYS A 210 7.67 3.38 -9.86
N TRP A 211 7.36 2.26 -9.20
CA TRP A 211 7.62 2.09 -7.77
C TRP A 211 9.12 2.01 -7.46
N ASP A 212 9.90 1.37 -8.31
CA ASP A 212 11.33 1.20 -8.09
C ASP A 212 12.11 2.50 -8.40
N ILE A 213 11.72 3.24 -9.44
CA ILE A 213 12.26 4.59 -9.67
C ILE A 213 11.96 5.53 -8.50
N LEU A 214 10.72 5.54 -8.02
CA LEU A 214 10.32 6.42 -6.93
C LEU A 214 11.09 6.10 -5.64
N SER A 215 11.50 4.85 -5.44
CA SER A 215 12.41 4.44 -4.37
C SER A 215 13.79 5.07 -4.49
N VAL A 216 14.40 5.03 -5.67
CA VAL A 216 15.71 5.65 -5.91
C VAL A 216 15.64 7.17 -5.71
N ILE A 217 14.57 7.81 -6.19
CA ILE A 217 14.33 9.25 -6.00
C ILE A 217 14.17 9.57 -4.51
N ALA A 218 13.39 8.78 -3.77
CA ALA A 218 13.18 8.98 -2.33
C ALA A 218 14.47 8.83 -1.52
N VAL A 219 15.32 7.85 -1.85
CA VAL A 219 16.66 7.71 -1.24
C VAL A 219 17.55 8.90 -1.58
N LEU A 220 17.53 9.38 -2.82
CA LEU A 220 18.34 10.52 -3.25
C LEU A 220 17.94 11.82 -2.55
N ILE A 221 16.64 12.14 -2.50
CA ILE A 221 16.12 13.31 -1.78
C ILE A 221 16.48 13.20 -0.30
N SER A 222 16.35 11.99 0.27
CA SER A 222 16.74 11.75 1.66
C SER A 222 18.23 11.96 1.90
N PHE A 223 19.10 11.55 0.97
CA PHE A 223 20.53 11.77 1.09
C PHE A 223 20.89 13.27 0.99
N VAL A 224 20.25 14.00 0.07
CA VAL A 224 20.47 15.46 -0.07
C VAL A 224 20.05 16.21 1.18
N ASP A 225 18.85 15.93 1.69
CA ASP A 225 18.35 16.54 2.93
C ASP A 225 19.30 16.21 4.10
N TRP A 226 19.86 15.00 4.15
CA TRP A 226 20.85 14.61 5.18
C TRP A 226 22.12 15.45 5.08
N CYS A 227 22.64 15.70 3.87
CA CYS A 227 23.79 16.57 3.65
C CYS A 227 23.52 18.00 4.12
N VAL A 228 22.31 18.52 3.86
CA VAL A 228 21.87 19.85 4.33
C VAL A 228 21.84 19.88 5.86
N SER A 229 21.25 18.88 6.50
CA SER A 229 21.20 18.77 7.97
C SER A 229 22.56 18.71 8.63
N PHE A 230 23.48 17.96 8.02
CA PHE A 230 24.84 17.83 8.49
C PHE A 230 25.60 19.16 8.39
N SER A 231 25.46 19.86 7.26
CA SER A 231 26.05 21.19 7.03
C SER A 231 25.54 22.24 8.03
N MET A 232 24.24 22.20 8.35
CA MET A 232 23.61 23.13 9.30
C MET A 232 23.80 22.76 10.78
N GLY A 233 24.54 21.68 11.08
CA GLY A 233 24.78 21.24 12.47
C GLY A 233 23.49 20.90 13.23
N CYS A 234 22.51 20.32 12.55
CA CYS A 234 21.22 19.87 13.11
C CYS A 234 20.32 20.99 13.69
N ARG A 235 20.47 22.23 13.23
CA ARG A 235 19.64 23.39 13.63
C ARG A 235 18.40 23.63 12.77
N GLU A 236 18.06 22.71 11.89
CA GLU A 236 16.91 22.82 11.00
C GLU A 236 15.59 22.59 11.75
N PHE A 237 14.55 23.35 11.40
CA PHE A 237 13.22 23.20 12.00
C PHE A 237 12.41 22.07 11.36
N ILE A 238 12.59 21.82 10.05
CA ILE A 238 11.82 20.84 9.28
C ILE A 238 12.79 19.87 8.62
N ARG A 239 12.59 18.56 8.86
CA ARG A 239 13.35 17.48 8.23
C ARG A 239 12.47 16.76 7.22
N PHE A 240 12.64 17.05 5.93
CA PHE A 240 11.81 16.49 4.86
C PHE A 240 11.92 14.97 4.78
N ARG A 241 13.09 14.41 5.11
CA ARG A 241 13.34 12.97 5.23
C ARG A 241 12.31 12.18 6.02
N ARG A 242 11.77 12.77 7.09
CA ARG A 242 10.81 12.07 7.97
C ARG A 242 9.53 11.71 7.25
N ILE A 243 9.07 12.58 6.34
CA ILE A 243 7.88 12.38 5.52
C ILE A 243 8.10 11.24 4.51
N LEU A 244 9.35 11.04 4.08
CA LEU A 244 9.73 9.98 3.15
C LEU A 244 9.91 8.61 3.83
N ARG A 245 10.06 8.50 5.16
CA ARG A 245 10.30 7.18 5.81
C ARG A 245 9.20 6.15 5.57
N PRO A 246 7.90 6.47 5.70
CA PRO A 246 6.81 5.53 5.43
C PRO A 246 6.85 4.99 4.00
N TYR A 247 7.42 5.74 3.05
CA TYR A 247 7.57 5.29 1.68
C TYR A 247 8.48 4.04 1.59
N PHE A 248 9.57 3.96 2.36
CA PHE A 248 10.44 2.79 2.36
C PHE A 248 9.74 1.52 2.86
N LEU A 249 8.82 1.67 3.82
CA LEU A 249 7.98 0.57 4.29
C LEU A 249 6.99 0.14 3.20
N MET A 250 6.33 1.11 2.56
CA MET A 250 5.40 0.87 1.46
C MET A 250 6.06 0.19 0.27
N GLN A 251 7.29 0.57 -0.07
CA GLN A 251 8.04 0.02 -1.20
C GLN A 251 8.41 -1.46 -1.01
N ASN A 252 8.61 -1.92 0.22
CA ASN A 252 8.97 -3.31 0.51
C ASN A 252 7.74 -4.25 0.52
N SER A 253 6.55 -3.75 0.82
CA SER A 253 5.33 -4.57 0.90
C SER A 253 4.52 -4.53 -0.39
N SER A 254 4.37 -5.70 -1.03
CA SER A 254 3.49 -5.85 -2.21
C SER A 254 2.02 -5.62 -1.87
N LEU A 255 1.61 -5.95 -0.64
CA LEU A 255 0.25 -5.73 -0.15
C LEU A 255 -0.06 -4.23 -0.03
N MET A 256 0.87 -3.43 0.50
CA MET A 256 0.70 -1.98 0.59
C MET A 256 0.58 -1.34 -0.79
N LYS A 257 1.39 -1.77 -1.77
CA LYS A 257 1.28 -1.28 -3.15
C LYS A 257 -0.10 -1.58 -3.77
N LYS A 258 -0.66 -2.76 -3.48
CA LYS A 258 -2.02 -3.13 -3.93
C LYS A 258 -3.09 -2.24 -3.27
N ILE A 259 -2.99 -2.01 -1.96
CA ILE A 259 -3.92 -1.11 -1.24
C ILE A 259 -3.86 0.30 -1.83
N VAL A 260 -2.67 0.86 -2.04
CA VAL A 260 -2.51 2.21 -2.60
C VAL A 260 -3.03 2.27 -4.04
N ARG A 261 -2.84 1.21 -4.83
CA ARG A 261 -3.42 1.13 -6.17
C ARG A 261 -4.95 1.14 -6.12
N CYS A 262 -5.54 0.36 -5.21
CA CYS A 262 -6.99 0.32 -4.97
C CYS A 262 -7.51 1.71 -4.55
N LEU A 263 -6.89 2.32 -3.55
CA LEU A 263 -7.23 3.67 -3.09
C LEU A 263 -7.18 4.68 -4.25
N ARG A 264 -6.13 4.66 -5.08
CA ARG A 264 -6.03 5.55 -6.24
C ARG A 264 -7.15 5.33 -7.27
N MET A 265 -7.68 4.10 -7.38
CA MET A 265 -8.80 3.83 -8.28
C MET A 265 -10.13 4.33 -7.72
N THR A 266 -10.32 4.34 -6.40
CA THR A 266 -11.55 4.84 -5.76
C THR A 266 -11.56 6.36 -5.55
N MET A 267 -10.37 6.99 -5.47
CA MET A 267 -10.22 8.44 -5.35
C MET A 267 -11.09 9.31 -6.30
N PRO A 268 -11.21 9.04 -7.61
CA PRO A 268 -12.03 9.88 -8.49
C PRO A 268 -13.52 9.92 -8.08
N GLU A 269 -14.08 8.79 -7.67
CA GLU A 269 -15.47 8.70 -7.20
C GLU A 269 -15.63 9.47 -5.88
N VAL A 270 -14.71 9.24 -4.93
CA VAL A 270 -14.70 9.95 -3.64
C VAL A 270 -14.58 11.46 -3.82
N ILE A 271 -13.76 11.94 -4.76
CA ILE A 271 -13.64 13.38 -5.06
C ILE A 271 -14.98 13.97 -5.51
N SER A 272 -15.79 13.24 -6.28
CA SER A 272 -17.10 13.74 -6.73
C SER A 272 -18.07 13.94 -5.55
N VAL A 273 -18.10 13.00 -4.60
CA VAL A 273 -18.92 13.08 -3.38
C VAL A 273 -18.41 14.19 -2.46
N LEU A 274 -17.09 14.30 -2.28
CA LEU A 274 -16.48 15.39 -1.49
C LEU A 274 -16.79 16.78 -2.06
N LEU A 275 -16.87 16.93 -3.39
CA LEU A 275 -17.28 18.18 -4.01
C LEU A 275 -18.76 18.50 -3.74
N LEU A 276 -19.65 17.51 -3.84
CA LEU A 276 -21.06 17.68 -3.48
C LEU A 276 -21.21 18.10 -2.01
N LEU A 277 -20.50 17.42 -1.11
CA LEU A 277 -20.43 17.72 0.32
C LEU A 277 -19.91 19.14 0.57
N PHE A 278 -18.86 19.56 -0.13
CA PHE A 278 -18.32 20.92 -0.04
C PHE A 278 -19.35 21.97 -0.47
N PHE A 279 -20.09 21.74 -1.56
CA PHE A 279 -21.17 22.65 -1.98
C PHE A 279 -22.31 22.71 -0.97
N HIS A 280 -22.70 21.56 -0.39
CA HIS A 280 -23.69 21.49 0.69
C HIS A 280 -23.25 22.35 1.89
N LEU A 281 -22.03 22.11 2.40
CA LEU A 281 -21.44 22.91 3.47
C LEU A 281 -21.39 24.40 3.13
N TYR A 282 -20.98 24.75 1.91
CA TYR A 282 -20.85 26.15 1.48
C TYR A 282 -22.20 26.87 1.42
N ILE A 283 -23.24 26.26 0.86
CA ILE A 283 -24.59 26.84 0.78
C ILE A 283 -25.17 27.01 2.20
N PHE A 284 -25.08 25.98 3.05
CA PHE A 284 -25.57 26.07 4.42
C PHE A 284 -24.77 27.06 5.27
N THR A 285 -23.49 27.25 5.00
CA THR A 285 -22.67 28.29 5.64
C THR A 285 -23.19 29.69 5.30
N LEU A 286 -23.46 29.96 4.02
CA LEU A 286 -24.02 31.25 3.60
C LEU A 286 -25.42 31.48 4.17
N LEU A 287 -26.28 30.45 4.14
CA LEU A 287 -27.62 30.51 4.73
C LEU A 287 -27.56 30.72 6.24
N GLY A 288 -26.71 30.00 6.97
CA GLY A 288 -26.53 30.13 8.41
C GLY A 288 -26.08 31.54 8.80
N MET A 289 -25.11 32.11 8.09
CA MET A 289 -24.68 33.50 8.32
C MET A 289 -25.79 34.53 8.06
N LEU A 290 -26.67 34.28 7.08
CA LEU A 290 -27.81 35.15 6.78
C LEU A 290 -28.97 34.98 7.75
N MET A 291 -29.19 33.77 8.27
CA MET A 291 -30.30 33.44 9.18
C MET A 291 -30.00 33.80 10.63
N PHE A 292 -28.74 33.80 11.04
CA PHE A 292 -28.31 34.05 12.42
C PHE A 292 -27.51 35.35 12.64
N PRO A 293 -27.93 36.51 12.10
CA PRO A 293 -27.24 37.78 12.34
C PRO A 293 -27.47 38.29 13.77
N GLU A 294 -28.58 37.92 14.43
CA GLU A 294 -28.89 38.34 15.80
C GLU A 294 -27.89 37.77 16.83
N LEU A 295 -27.39 36.55 16.59
CA LEU A 295 -26.27 35.95 17.33
C LEU A 295 -24.97 36.75 17.17
N GLN A 296 -24.80 37.47 16.05
CA GLN A 296 -23.65 38.35 15.81
C GLN A 296 -23.79 39.68 16.57
N ILE A 297 -24.99 40.28 16.56
CA ILE A 297 -25.27 41.60 17.14
C ILE A 297 -25.14 41.58 18.68
N PHE A 298 -25.63 40.53 19.34
CA PHE A 298 -25.56 40.41 20.81
C PHE A 298 -24.11 40.39 21.34
N SER A 299 -23.16 39.90 20.53
CA SER A 299 -21.73 39.91 20.85
C SER A 299 -21.07 41.29 20.77
N GLY A 300 -21.64 42.25 20.03
CA GLY A 300 -21.01 43.56 19.77
C GLY A 300 -21.35 44.66 20.79
N ASN A 301 -22.51 44.56 21.46
CA ASN A 301 -22.98 45.58 22.42
C ASN A 301 -22.49 45.37 23.86
N SER A 302 -21.67 44.35 24.12
CA SER A 302 -21.13 44.02 25.45
C SER A 302 -19.87 44.84 25.79
N THR A 303 -19.94 46.17 25.70
CA THR A 303 -18.89 47.10 26.17
C THR A 303 -19.38 48.00 27.29
N SER A 304 -20.19 47.50 28.23
CA SER A 304 -20.36 48.12 29.55
C SER A 304 -21.35 47.33 30.40
N SER A 305 -20.88 46.31 31.11
CA SER A 305 -21.37 45.95 32.46
C SER A 305 -20.51 44.82 32.99
N GLY A 306 -19.78 45.09 34.07
CA GLY A 306 -19.08 44.07 34.84
C GLY A 306 -20.11 43.17 35.52
N GLY A 307 -20.30 41.98 34.97
CA GLY A 307 -21.14 40.92 35.50
C GLY A 307 -20.54 39.57 35.11
N THR A 308 -20.50 38.65 36.07
CA THR A 308 -19.81 37.35 36.09
C THR A 308 -20.46 36.26 35.21
N ASP A 309 -21.04 36.62 34.08
CA ASP A 309 -21.77 35.68 33.23
C ASP A 309 -20.93 35.38 31.98
N GLN A 310 -19.98 34.45 32.16
CA GLN A 310 -19.12 33.94 31.10
C GLN A 310 -19.76 32.76 30.34
N GLU A 311 -20.90 32.26 30.80
CA GLU A 311 -21.62 31.11 30.22
C GLU A 311 -22.39 31.44 28.92
N ASP A 312 -22.83 32.69 28.70
CA ASP A 312 -23.72 33.01 27.58
C ASP A 312 -23.01 33.42 26.27
N LYS A 313 -21.68 33.37 26.21
CA LYS A 313 -20.88 33.90 25.08
C LYS A 313 -20.48 32.85 24.04
N GLU A 314 -20.51 31.57 24.39
CA GLU A 314 -20.02 30.47 23.54
C GLU A 314 -20.85 30.33 22.25
N GLY A 315 -22.15 30.59 22.32
CA GLY A 315 -23.04 30.49 21.17
C GLY A 315 -22.85 31.55 20.08
N SER A 316 -22.31 32.71 20.45
CA SER A 316 -22.16 33.83 19.53
C SER A 316 -21.01 33.66 18.55
N THR A 317 -20.10 32.71 18.77
CA THR A 317 -18.88 32.57 17.94
C THR A 317 -19.07 31.72 16.69
N TYR A 318 -20.11 30.89 16.62
CA TYR A 318 -20.24 29.90 15.56
C TYR A 318 -20.54 30.51 14.18
N PHE A 319 -21.44 31.50 14.07
CA PHE A 319 -21.92 32.03 12.78
C PHE A 319 -21.42 33.45 12.43
N LYS A 320 -20.26 33.88 12.94
CA LYS A 320 -19.75 35.27 12.75
C LYS A 320 -19.08 35.50 11.40
N ASN A 321 -18.11 34.66 11.07
CA ASN A 321 -17.33 34.76 9.84
C ASN A 321 -17.60 33.55 8.95
N LEU A 322 -17.31 33.68 7.66
CA LEU A 322 -17.46 32.58 6.70
C LEU A 322 -16.66 31.34 7.13
N LEU A 323 -15.40 31.53 7.54
CA LEU A 323 -14.54 30.42 7.96
C LEU A 323 -15.01 29.78 9.28
N ASP A 324 -15.40 30.58 10.28
CA ASP A 324 -15.88 30.07 11.58
C ASP A 324 -17.20 29.31 11.42
N SER A 325 -18.11 29.83 10.58
CA SER A 325 -19.38 29.20 10.24
C SER A 325 -19.17 27.90 9.48
N PHE A 326 -18.26 27.91 8.50
CA PHE A 326 -17.90 26.72 7.73
C PHE A 326 -17.31 25.63 8.61
N ILE A 327 -16.38 25.97 9.51
CA ILE A 327 -15.79 25.01 10.45
C ILE A 327 -16.84 24.51 11.44
N SER A 328 -17.70 25.39 11.97
CA SER A 328 -18.76 25.00 12.92
C SER A 328 -19.72 24.00 12.30
N LEU A 329 -20.09 24.19 11.03
CA LEU A 329 -20.89 23.23 10.27
C LEU A 329 -20.09 21.98 9.88
N LEU A 330 -18.80 22.09 9.51
CA LEU A 330 -17.95 20.92 9.25
C LEU A 330 -17.76 20.02 10.48
N VAL A 331 -17.73 20.60 11.69
CA VAL A 331 -17.71 19.85 12.96
C VAL A 331 -19.10 19.29 13.29
N LEU A 332 -20.16 19.97 12.87
CA LEU A 332 -21.53 19.46 12.99
C LEU A 332 -21.81 18.30 12.03
N LEU A 333 -21.17 18.29 10.87
CA LEU A 333 -21.14 17.17 9.92
C LEU A 333 -20.71 15.89 10.65
N THR A 334 -19.62 15.97 11.41
CA THR A 334 -19.15 14.83 12.23
C THR A 334 -19.93 14.67 13.54
N THR A 335 -20.98 15.46 13.76
CA THR A 335 -21.83 15.52 14.96
C THR A 335 -21.08 15.76 16.28
N ALA A 336 -19.84 16.24 16.21
CA ALA A 336 -18.97 16.36 17.38
C ALA A 336 -19.33 17.52 18.32
N ASN A 337 -20.09 18.51 17.83
CA ASN A 337 -20.52 19.70 18.56
C ASN A 337 -22.05 19.82 18.69
N ASN A 338 -22.80 18.72 18.53
CA ASN A 338 -24.24 18.69 18.81
C ASN A 338 -24.46 18.29 20.28
N PRO A 339 -25.19 19.06 21.12
CA PRO A 339 -26.10 20.17 20.79
C PRO A 339 -25.49 21.59 20.82
N ASP A 340 -24.21 21.75 21.16
CA ASP A 340 -23.60 23.04 21.47
C ASP A 340 -23.73 24.10 20.37
N VAL A 341 -23.60 23.71 19.10
CA VAL A 341 -23.75 24.65 17.96
C VAL A 341 -25.21 25.04 17.68
N THR A 342 -26.17 24.19 18.07
CA THR A 342 -27.60 24.37 17.75
C THR A 342 -28.35 25.09 18.87
N LEU A 343 -27.93 24.89 20.12
CA LEU A 343 -28.60 25.37 21.33
C LEU A 343 -28.77 26.90 21.39
N PRO A 344 -27.77 27.74 21.02
CA PRO A 344 -27.90 29.20 21.09
C PRO A 344 -28.92 29.77 20.10
N ALA A 345 -29.01 29.17 18.91
CA ALA A 345 -30.01 29.57 17.91
C ALA A 345 -31.41 29.05 18.29
N TYR A 346 -31.47 27.84 18.87
CA TYR A 346 -32.72 27.23 19.32
C TYR A 346 -33.36 27.95 20.51
N SER A 347 -32.54 28.43 21.45
CA SER A 347 -33.02 29.16 22.64
C SER A 347 -33.65 30.52 22.28
N GLN A 348 -33.13 31.18 21.24
CA GLN A 348 -33.72 32.42 20.69
C GLN A 348 -34.99 32.13 19.90
N ASN A 349 -34.94 31.15 18.98
CA ASN A 349 -36.07 30.78 18.16
C ASN A 349 -36.14 29.26 17.95
N ARG A 350 -37.25 28.64 18.39
CA ARG A 350 -37.47 27.20 18.21
C ARG A 350 -37.48 26.78 16.73
N PHE A 351 -37.84 27.68 15.81
CA PHE A 351 -37.81 27.40 14.37
C PHE A 351 -36.38 27.26 13.83
N ALA A 352 -35.36 27.75 14.53
CA ALA A 352 -33.96 27.55 14.14
C ALA A 352 -33.55 26.07 14.12
N ALA A 353 -34.22 25.20 14.89
CA ALA A 353 -34.01 23.76 14.82
C ALA A 353 -34.21 23.19 13.42
N ILE A 354 -35.13 23.76 12.62
CA ILE A 354 -35.44 23.29 11.27
C ILE A 354 -34.19 23.39 10.38
N PHE A 355 -33.40 24.46 10.49
CA PHE A 355 -32.17 24.63 9.72
C PHE A 355 -31.18 23.49 9.97
N PHE A 356 -30.92 23.18 11.24
CA PHE A 356 -29.96 22.14 11.63
C PHE A 356 -30.48 20.72 11.33
N ILE A 357 -31.79 20.49 11.50
CA ILE A 357 -32.41 19.22 11.11
C ILE A 357 -32.30 19.01 9.60
N LEU A 358 -32.59 20.03 8.79
CA LEU A 358 -32.46 19.94 7.33
C LEU A 358 -31.01 19.71 6.90
N TYR A 359 -30.07 20.40 7.53
CA TYR A 359 -28.63 20.22 7.29
C TYR A 359 -28.20 18.75 7.50
N LEU A 360 -28.55 18.16 8.64
CA LEU A 360 -28.21 16.78 9.00
C LEU A 360 -28.98 15.75 8.17
N MET A 361 -30.24 16.03 7.81
CA MET A 361 -31.04 15.10 6.98
C MET A 361 -30.48 14.97 5.56
N ILE A 362 -30.07 16.09 4.95
CA ILE A 362 -29.49 16.08 3.60
C ILE A 362 -28.15 15.35 3.59
N GLU A 363 -27.35 15.55 4.64
CA GLU A 363 -26.10 14.81 4.84
C GLU A 363 -26.34 13.30 4.98
N PHE A 364 -27.23 12.89 5.88
CA PHE A 364 -27.56 11.48 6.11
C PHE A 364 -28.07 10.80 4.84
N HIS A 365 -28.88 11.51 4.04
CA HIS A 365 -29.33 10.99 2.75
C HIS A 365 -28.22 10.91 1.70
N ALA A 366 -27.27 11.83 1.69
CA ALA A 366 -26.11 11.77 0.80
C ALA A 366 -25.23 10.55 1.12
N GLU A 367 -25.10 10.18 2.39
CA GLU A 367 -24.35 8.99 2.82
C GLU A 367 -25.06 7.69 2.40
N GLN A 368 -26.39 7.62 2.53
CA GLN A 368 -27.15 6.42 2.20
C GLN A 368 -27.30 6.15 0.69
N PHE A 369 -27.17 7.19 -0.14
CA PHE A 369 -27.17 7.05 -1.60
C PHE A 369 -25.88 6.37 -2.12
N ASP A 370 -24.75 6.58 -1.45
CA ASP A 370 -23.47 5.98 -1.84
C ASP A 370 -23.42 4.48 -1.49
N GLU A 371 -23.97 4.09 -0.33
CA GLU A 371 -24.05 2.70 0.12
C GLU A 371 -24.94 1.84 -0.81
N ALA A 372 -26.04 2.39 -1.31
CA ALA A 372 -26.91 1.73 -2.28
C ALA A 372 -26.27 1.56 -3.67
N THR A 373 -25.36 2.46 -4.05
CA THR A 373 -24.68 2.41 -5.36
C THR A 373 -23.51 1.42 -5.33
N CYS A 374 -22.75 1.37 -4.23
CA CYS A 374 -21.68 0.38 -4.05
C CYS A 374 -22.21 -1.07 -3.91
N GLY A 375 -23.36 -1.29 -3.26
CA GLY A 375 -23.94 -2.63 -3.10
C GLY A 375 -24.40 -3.30 -4.41
N CYS A 376 -24.75 -2.50 -5.43
CA CYS A 376 -25.12 -3.02 -6.75
C CYS A 376 -23.91 -3.46 -7.58
N GLN A 377 -22.70 -2.96 -7.29
CA GLN A 377 -21.50 -3.24 -8.10
C GLN A 377 -20.70 -4.45 -7.60
N SER A 378 -20.99 -4.95 -6.39
CA SER A 378 -20.40 -6.19 -5.85
C SER A 378 -21.19 -7.47 -6.19
N SER A 379 -22.30 -7.35 -6.93
CA SER A 379 -23.23 -8.46 -7.21
C SER A 379 -23.29 -8.88 -8.69
N ILE A 380 -22.31 -8.48 -9.52
CA ILE A 380 -22.21 -8.88 -10.94
C ILE A 380 -20.90 -9.63 -11.18
#